data_AF-A0A8T3LQD4-F1
#
_entry.id   AF-A0A8T3LQD4-F1
#
_cell.length_a   1.000
_cell.length_b   1.000
_cell.length_c   1.000
_cell.angle_alpha   90.00
_cell.angle_beta   90.00
_cell.angle_gamma   90.00
#
_symmetry.space_group_name_H-M   'P 1'
#
loop_
_entity.id
_entity.type
_entity.pdbx_description
1 polymer ?
#
loop_
_entity_poly.entity_id
_entity_poly.type
_entity_poly.pdbx_seq_one_letter_code
_entity_poly.pdbx_strand_id
1 'polypeptide(L)' 'TAEVDFNVVMTDDDRLIEVQGTAEHGAFSRQQMDQMVDLAAAGIRQLFTLQRAAIDAPPGE' A
#
# COMPACT_ATOMS: atom_id res chain seq x y z
N THR A 1 3.20 13.24 -15.06
CA THR A 1 2.95 13.40 -13.60
C THR A 1 1.77 12.52 -13.25
N ALA A 2 1.80 11.85 -12.11
CA ALA A 2 0.61 11.15 -11.63
C ALA A 2 -0.47 12.19 -11.27
N GLU A 3 -1.75 11.86 -11.43
CA GLU A 3 -2.83 12.80 -11.08
C GLU A 3 -3.04 12.88 -9.55
N VAL A 4 -2.60 11.84 -8.84
CA VAL A 4 -2.82 11.63 -7.41
C VAL A 4 -1.66 10.81 -6.83
N ASP A 5 -1.16 11.22 -5.67
CA ASP A 5 -0.22 10.44 -4.86
C ASP A 5 -0.94 9.79 -3.68
N PHE A 6 -0.66 8.51 -3.43
CA PHE A 6 -1.25 7.74 -2.34
C PHE A 6 -0.19 7.00 -1.53
N ASN A 7 -0.24 7.19 -0.21
CA ASN A 7 0.50 6.43 0.78
C ASN A 7 -0.48 5.61 1.62
N VAL A 8 -0.21 4.32 1.78
CA VAL A 8 -1.07 3.39 2.54
C VAL A 8 -0.22 2.56 3.48
N VAL A 9 -0.64 2.48 4.75
CA VAL A 9 -0.06 1.61 5.77
C VAL A 9 -1.13 0.65 6.25
N MET A 10 -0.82 -0.65 6.21
CA MET A 10 -1.76 -1.72 6.54
C MET A 10 -1.05 -2.80 7.36
N THR A 11 -1.78 -3.43 8.27
CA THR A 11 -1.34 -4.63 8.99
C THR A 11 -1.37 -5.87 8.09
N ASP A 12 -0.81 -6.98 8.56
CA ASP A 12 -0.84 -8.28 7.88
C ASP A 12 -2.22 -8.94 7.89
N ASP A 13 -3.11 -8.52 8.80
CA ASP A 13 -4.51 -8.95 8.88
C ASP A 13 -5.49 -7.97 8.19
N ASP A 14 -5.03 -7.28 7.15
CA ASP A 14 -5.81 -6.40 6.26
C ASP A 14 -6.49 -5.20 6.95
N ARG A 15 -5.99 -4.73 8.10
CA ARG A 15 -6.49 -3.52 8.76
C ARG A 15 -5.67 -2.29 8.37
N LEU A 16 -6.37 -1.23 7.96
CA LEU A 16 -5.75 0.04 7.60
C LEU A 16 -5.29 0.79 8.86
N ILE A 17 -4.02 1.20 8.85
CA ILE A 17 -3.43 2.09 9.87
C ILE A 17 -3.47 3.52 9.37
N GLU A 18 -3.11 3.74 8.10
CA GLU A 18 -3.08 5.06 7.47
C GLU A 18 -3.46 4.97 5.99
N VAL A 19 -4.26 5.93 5.55
CA VAL A 19 -4.51 6.20 4.14
C VAL A 19 -4.35 7.70 3.94
N GLN A 20 -3.35 8.10 3.17
CA GLN A 20 -3.07 9.49 2.84
C GLN A 20 -3.03 9.63 1.33
N GLY A 21 -3.97 10.40 0.79
CA GLY A 21 -4.03 10.72 -0.64
C GLY A 21 -3.91 12.22 -0.85
N THR A 22 -3.10 12.64 -1.83
CA THR A 22 -2.99 14.02 -2.29
C THR A 22 -3.33 14.08 -3.77
N ALA A 23 -4.39 14.81 -4.13
CA ALA A 23 -4.62 15.16 -5.52
C ALA A 23 -3.61 16.25 -5.91
N GLU A 24 -2.64 15.91 -6.77
CA GLU A 24 -1.71 16.92 -7.28
C GLU A 24 -2.41 17.87 -8.28
N HIS A 25 -3.46 17.38 -8.94
CA HIS A 25 -4.26 18.15 -9.90
C HIS A 25 -5.76 17.91 -9.68
N GLY A 26 -6.47 18.93 -9.19
CA GLY A 26 -7.93 18.88 -9.01
C GLY A 26 -8.35 18.07 -7.78
N ALA A 27 -9.17 17.04 -7.98
CA ALA A 27 -9.69 16.17 -6.93
C ALA A 27 -9.89 14.75 -7.46
N PHE A 28 -9.80 13.75 -6.59
CA PHE A 28 -10.17 12.37 -6.91
C PHE A 28 -11.55 12.03 -6.33
N SER A 29 -12.25 11.13 -7.03
CA SER A 29 -13.52 10.59 -6.56
C SER A 29 -13.32 9.54 -5.46
N ARG A 30 -14.38 9.28 -4.69
CA ARG A 30 -14.40 8.19 -3.71
C ARG A 30 -14.06 6.83 -4.35
N GLN A 31 -14.58 6.57 -5.54
CA GLN A 31 -14.32 5.34 -6.28
C GLN A 31 -12.83 5.18 -6.62
N GLN A 32 -12.17 6.26 -7.03
CA GLN A 32 -10.72 6.23 -7.30
C GLN A 32 -9.92 5.98 -6.02
N MET A 33 -10.32 6.59 -4.90
CA MET A 33 -9.70 6.29 -3.59
C MET A 33 -9.81 4.81 -3.24
N ASP A 34 -11.02 4.24 -3.35
CA ASP A 34 -11.25 2.82 -3.03
C ASP A 34 -10.40 1.91 -3.94
N GLN A 35 -10.31 2.21 -5.25
CA GLN A 35 -9.45 1.48 -6.18
C GLN A 35 -7.96 1.55 -5.82
N MET A 36 -7.47 2.71 -5.38
CA MET A 36 -6.07 2.86 -4.95
C MET A 36 -5.79 2.09 -3.66
N VAL A 37 -6.73 2.09 -2.71
CA VAL A 37 -6.61 1.32 -1.46
C VAL A 37 -6.63 -0.19 -1.76
N ASP A 38 -7.50 -0.66 -2.64
CA ASP A 38 -7.54 -2.08 -3.05
C ASP A 38 -6.23 -2.51 -3.72
N LEU A 39 -5.70 -1.67 -4.61
CA LEU A 39 -4.43 -1.90 -5.28
C LEU A 39 -3.27 -1.95 -4.27
N ALA A 40 -3.23 -1.00 -3.33
CA ALA A 40 -2.23 -0.95 -2.28
C ALA A 40 -2.30 -2.18 -1.37
N ALA A 41 -3.51 -2.60 -0.96
CA ALA A 41 -3.70 -3.79 -0.13
C ALA A 41 -3.15 -5.06 -0.82
N ALA A 42 -3.41 -5.23 -2.12
CA ALA A 42 -2.85 -6.34 -2.88
C ALA A 42 -1.31 -6.32 -2.91
N GLY A 43 -0.71 -5.15 -3.14
CA GLY A 43 0.75 -4.98 -3.10
C GLY A 43 1.34 -5.25 -1.71
N ILE A 44 0.71 -4.75 -0.65
CA ILE A 44 1.17 -4.93 0.73
C ILE A 44 1.16 -6.41 1.13
N ARG A 45 0.15 -7.20 0.73
CA ARG A 45 0.16 -8.66 0.95
C ARG A 45 1.35 -9.36 0.30
N GLN A 46 1.75 -8.92 -0.90
CA GLN A 46 2.95 -9.42 -1.55
C GLN A 46 4.21 -9.01 -0.79
N LEU A 47 4.27 -7.76 -0.31
CA LEU A 47 5.38 -7.27 0.51
C LEU A 47 5.51 -8.07 1.81
N PHE A 48 4.42 -8.36 2.52
CA PHE A 48 4.45 -9.20 3.72
C PHE A 48 5.01 -10.59 3.44
N THR A 49 4.65 -11.19 2.31
CA THR A 49 5.19 -12.49 1.89
C THR A 49 6.70 -12.43 1.71
N LEU A 50 7.19 -11.40 1.01
CA LEU A 50 8.63 -11.20 0.77
C LEU A 50 9.40 -10.85 2.04
N GLN A 51 8.83 -10.00 2.90
CA GLN A 51 9.42 -9.63 4.18
C GLN A 51 9.55 -10.83 5.10
N ARG A 52 8.53 -11.70 5.16
CA ARG A 52 8.61 -12.95 5.93
C ARG A 52 9.75 -13.83 5.43
N ALA A 53 9.83 -14.04 4.11
CA ALA A 53 10.90 -14.82 3.51
C ALA A 53 12.29 -14.24 3.81
N ALA A 54 12.43 -12.91 3.81
CA ALA A 54 13.69 -12.24 4.14
C ALA A 54 14.07 -12.38 5.63
N ILE A 55 13.09 -12.37 6.55
CA ILE A 55 13.32 -12.58 7.98
C ILE A 55 13.72 -14.04 8.28
N ASP A 56 13.10 -14.99 7.57
CA ASP A 56 13.38 -16.43 7.75
C ASP A 56 14.68 -16.86 7.05
N ALA A 57 15.21 -16.04 6.13
CA ALA A 57 16.50 -16.28 5.52
C ALA A 57 17.63 -16.19 6.58
N PRO A 58 18.66 -17.04 6.50
CA PRO A 58 19.81 -16.91 7.37
C PRO A 58 20.44 -15.51 7.21
N PRO A 59 20.98 -14.90 8.29
CA PRO A 59 21.71 -13.64 8.19
C PRO A 59 22.78 -13.78 7.10
N GLY A 60 22.82 -12.83 6.17
CA GLY A 60 23.67 -12.91 4.99
C GLY A 60 25.15 -13.15 5.33
N GLU A 61 25.82 -13.96 4.51
CA GLU A 61 27.27 -13.86 4.29
C GLU A 61 27.66 -12.47 3.77
#